data_AF-A0A482VFQ9-F1
#
_entry.id   AF-A0A482VFQ9-F1
#
_cell.length_a   1.000
_cell.length_b   1.000
_cell.length_c   1.000
_cell.angle_alpha   90.00
_cell.angle_beta   90.00
_cell.angle_gamma   90.00
#
_symmetry.space_group_name_H-M   'P 1'
#
loop_
_entity.id
_entity.type
_entity.pdbx_description
1 polymer ?
#
loop_
_entity_poly.entity_id
_entity_poly.type
_entity_poly.pdbx_seq_one_letter_code
_entity_poly.pdbx_strand_id
1 'polypeptide(L)'
;MKLPRFITHDGAKRFISTTVCNNTIERSLDPKKLEHYRNLNALDNADIKPNGWDEAKPFEAIPGPKPLPIIGNTWRFILPKIGTFYGINFLDLFKILHEQYGDVMILKGMLSRKPMVLLFDVNDFETV
;
A
#
# COMPACT_ATOMS: atom_id res chain seq x y z
N MET A 1 2.54 37.92 -23.96
CA MET A 1 1.49 36.94 -23.62
C MET A 1 1.57 35.79 -24.64
N LYS A 2 2.18 34.66 -24.26
CA LYS A 2 2.32 33.46 -25.10
C LYS A 2 1.49 32.34 -24.47
N LEU A 3 0.47 31.88 -25.16
CA LEU A 3 -0.33 30.72 -24.76
C LEU A 3 0.48 29.44 -24.99
N PRO A 4 0.53 28.50 -24.03
CA PRO A 4 1.13 27.19 -24.28
C PRO A 4 0.21 26.36 -25.19
N ARG A 5 0.76 25.87 -26.30
CA ARG A 5 0.15 24.84 -27.15
C ARG A 5 0.16 23.53 -26.38
N PHE A 6 -1.02 22.98 -26.10
CA PHE A 6 -1.16 21.61 -25.61
C PHE A 6 -1.09 20.66 -26.80
N ILE A 7 -0.03 19.85 -26.86
CA ILE A 7 0.04 18.69 -27.75
C ILE A 7 -0.73 17.57 -27.03
N THR A 8 -1.91 17.26 -27.54
CA THR A 8 -2.70 16.10 -27.13
C THR A 8 -2.05 14.83 -27.70
N HIS A 9 -1.40 14.05 -26.85
CA HIS A 9 -1.20 12.63 -27.14
C HIS A 9 -2.51 11.91 -26.86
N ASP A 10 -3.07 11.31 -27.92
CA ASP A 10 -4.17 10.38 -27.88
C ASP A 10 -3.78 9.17 -27.01
N GLY A 11 -4.35 9.14 -25.81
CA GLY A 11 -4.00 8.19 -24.77
C GLY A 11 -4.79 8.57 -23.53
N ALA A 12 -5.97 7.98 -23.39
CA ALA A 12 -6.89 8.23 -22.28
C ALA A 12 -6.13 8.24 -20.94
N LYS A 13 -6.02 9.42 -20.32
CA LYS A 13 -5.46 9.57 -18.97
C LYS A 13 -6.44 8.91 -18.00
N ARG A 14 -6.24 7.63 -17.72
CA ARG A 14 -7.00 6.89 -16.70
C ARG A 14 -6.48 7.30 -15.33
N PHE A 15 -7.21 8.18 -14.66
CA PHE A 15 -7.03 8.44 -13.24
C PHE A 15 -7.56 7.23 -12.48
N ILE A 16 -6.67 6.42 -11.91
CA ILE A 16 -7.06 5.32 -11.01
C ILE A 16 -7.29 5.93 -9.63
N SER A 17 -8.55 6.22 -9.33
CA SER A 17 -8.99 6.57 -7.98
C SER A 17 -9.17 5.29 -7.16
N THR A 18 -8.64 5.24 -5.95
CA THR A 18 -8.87 4.13 -4.99
C THR A 18 -10.20 4.25 -4.25
N THR A 19 -11.05 5.22 -4.61
CA THR A 19 -12.45 5.19 -4.17
C THR A 19 -13.16 4.12 -4.98
N VAL A 20 -13.50 3.01 -4.32
CA VAL A 20 -14.25 1.91 -4.94
C VAL A 20 -15.60 2.46 -5.42
N CYS A 21 -15.71 2.77 -6.71
CA CYS A 21 -16.97 2.99 -7.38
C CYS A 21 -17.56 1.61 -7.71
N ASN A 22 -18.49 1.13 -6.87
CA ASN A 22 -19.15 -0.19 -7.04
C ASN A 22 -19.74 -0.40 -8.45
N ASN A 23 -20.15 0.68 -9.14
CA ASN A 23 -20.86 0.59 -10.42
C ASN A 23 -19.97 0.24 -11.64
N THR A 24 -18.63 0.27 -11.54
CA THR A 24 -17.75 -0.09 -12.69
C THR A 24 -17.34 -1.57 -12.67
N ILE A 25 -17.37 -2.21 -11.51
CA ILE A 25 -16.99 -3.63 -11.33
C ILE A 25 -17.94 -4.54 -12.12
N GLU A 26 -19.25 -4.25 -12.12
CA GLU A 26 -20.24 -5.09 -12.82
C GLU A 26 -20.04 -5.14 -14.35
N ARG A 27 -19.34 -4.17 -14.95
CA ARG A 27 -19.20 -4.10 -16.42
C ARG A 27 -18.01 -4.84 -17.00
N SER A 28 -17.13 -5.45 -16.21
CA SER A 28 -15.91 -6.08 -16.78
C SER A 28 -15.43 -7.38 -16.13
N LEU A 29 -16.13 -7.90 -15.11
CA LEU A 29 -15.79 -9.19 -14.52
C LEU A 29 -16.72 -10.27 -15.07
N ASP A 30 -16.13 -11.21 -15.82
CA ASP A 30 -16.77 -12.47 -16.19
C ASP A 30 -17.44 -13.08 -14.95
N PRO A 31 -18.75 -13.42 -14.98
CA PRO A 31 -19.46 -14.01 -13.84
C PRO A 31 -18.72 -15.22 -13.25
N LYS A 32 -18.02 -16.01 -14.06
CA LYS A 32 -17.19 -17.14 -13.57
C LYS A 32 -16.03 -16.65 -12.70
N LYS A 33 -15.41 -15.54 -13.07
CA LYS A 33 -14.30 -14.93 -12.33
C LYS A 33 -14.79 -14.35 -11.00
N LEU A 34 -15.98 -13.75 -10.99
CA LEU A 34 -16.61 -13.27 -9.76
C LEU A 34 -16.98 -14.41 -8.81
N GLU A 35 -17.53 -15.50 -9.34
CA GLU A 35 -17.83 -16.71 -8.57
C GLU A 35 -16.56 -17.35 -8.01
N HIS A 36 -15.50 -17.42 -8.82
CA HIS A 36 -14.18 -17.88 -8.38
C HIS A 36 -13.66 -17.08 -7.17
N TYR A 37 -13.72 -15.74 -7.21
CA TYR A 37 -13.30 -14.92 -6.06
C TYR A 37 -14.20 -15.09 -4.84
N ARG A 38 -15.52 -15.26 -5.04
CA ARG A 38 -16.46 -15.53 -3.95
C ARG A 38 -16.14 -16.84 -3.24
N ASN A 39 -15.82 -17.87 -4.00
CA ASN A 39 -15.49 -19.19 -3.47
C ASN A 39 -14.13 -19.20 -2.78
N LEU A 40 -13.12 -18.49 -3.31
CA LEU A 40 -11.84 -18.29 -2.63
C LEU A 40 -12.03 -17.60 -1.28
N ASN A 41 -12.76 -16.48 -1.24
CA ASN A 41 -13.07 -15.80 0.02
C ASN A 41 -13.83 -16.73 0.98
N ALA A 42 -14.82 -17.49 0.51
CA ALA A 42 -15.59 -18.40 1.37
C ALA A 42 -14.73 -19.55 1.96
N LEU A 43 -13.71 -20.02 1.24
CA LEU A 43 -12.71 -20.98 1.74
C LEU A 43 -11.79 -20.34 2.79
N ASP A 44 -11.39 -19.08 2.57
CA ASP A 44 -10.55 -18.29 3.47
C ASP A 44 -11.26 -17.93 4.79
N ASN A 45 -12.60 -17.86 4.77
CA ASN A 45 -13.44 -17.63 5.95
C ASN A 45 -13.80 -18.92 6.72
N ALA A 46 -13.32 -20.10 6.31
CA ALA A 46 -13.25 -21.20 7.27
C ALA A 46 -12.21 -20.79 8.30
N ASP A 47 -12.57 -20.69 9.59
CA ASP A 47 -11.73 -20.24 10.71
C ASP A 47 -10.52 -21.18 11.00
N ILE A 48 -9.83 -21.63 9.95
CA ILE A 48 -8.62 -22.43 10.00
C ILE A 48 -7.49 -21.44 10.17
N LYS A 49 -7.15 -21.19 11.43
CA LYS A 49 -5.96 -20.43 11.79
C LYS A 49 -4.74 -21.05 11.09
N PRO A 50 -3.96 -20.27 10.32
CA PRO A 50 -2.75 -20.77 9.71
C PRO A 50 -1.75 -21.19 10.80
N ASN A 51 -0.79 -22.03 10.42
CA ASN A 51 0.23 -22.48 11.35
C ASN A 51 1.00 -21.28 11.94
N GLY A 52 1.15 -21.24 13.26
CA GLY A 52 1.81 -20.13 13.97
C GLY A 52 0.91 -18.93 14.29
N TRP A 53 -0.39 -18.97 14.00
CA TRP A 53 -1.33 -17.89 14.32
C TRP A 53 -1.34 -17.51 15.81
N ASP A 54 -1.29 -18.51 16.70
CA ASP A 54 -1.34 -18.26 18.14
C ASP A 54 -0.02 -17.66 18.69
N GLU A 55 1.07 -17.70 17.91
CA GLU A 55 2.36 -17.10 18.21
C GLU A 55 2.54 -15.71 17.56
N ALA A 56 1.57 -15.29 16.75
CA ALA A 56 1.64 -14.03 16.01
C ALA A 56 1.72 -12.83 16.97
N LYS A 57 2.68 -11.95 16.71
CA LYS A 57 2.83 -10.69 17.47
C LYS A 57 1.70 -9.72 17.10
N PRO A 58 1.30 -8.83 18.03
CA PRO A 58 0.31 -7.80 17.72
C PRO A 58 0.82 -6.86 16.61
N PHE A 59 -0.12 -6.30 15.84
CA PHE A 59 0.15 -5.43 14.69
C PHE A 59 0.97 -4.16 15.05
N GLU A 60 0.90 -3.72 16.30
CA GLU A 60 1.64 -2.59 16.86
C GLU A 60 3.11 -2.90 17.09
N ALA A 61 3.48 -4.19 17.19
CA ALA A 61 4.86 -4.62 17.36
C ALA A 61 5.66 -4.61 16.06
N ILE A 62 5.01 -4.45 14.91
CA ILE A 62 5.69 -4.35 13.60
C ILE A 62 6.57 -3.10 13.61
N PRO A 63 7.88 -3.22 13.30
CA PRO A 63 8.80 -2.09 13.30
C PRO A 63 8.44 -1.10 12.18
N GLY A 64 8.67 0.18 12.41
CA GLY A 64 8.38 1.20 11.40
C GLY A 64 8.48 2.62 11.94
N PRO A 65 8.48 3.63 11.04
CA PRO A 65 8.51 5.02 11.45
C PRO A 65 7.25 5.34 12.27
N LYS A 66 7.45 5.78 13.51
CA LYS A 66 6.34 6.14 14.40
C LYS A 66 5.74 7.49 13.96
N PRO A 67 4.43 7.54 13.67
CA PRO A 67 3.77 8.77 13.27
C PRO A 67 3.77 9.79 14.42
N LEU A 68 4.01 11.06 14.12
CA LEU A 68 3.82 12.13 15.09
C LEU A 68 2.33 12.39 15.33
N PRO A 69 1.94 12.85 16.52
CA PRO A 69 0.56 13.29 16.75
C PRO A 69 0.20 14.39 15.74
N ILE A 70 -1.01 14.30 15.17
CA ILE A 70 -1.60 15.24 14.20
C ILE A 70 -1.03 15.15 12.77
N ILE A 71 0.29 15.23 12.58
CA ILE A 71 0.91 15.31 11.25
C ILE A 71 1.25 13.93 10.67
N GLY A 72 1.35 12.91 11.53
CA GLY A 72 1.68 11.55 11.13
C GLY A 72 3.14 11.40 10.68
N ASN A 73 3.38 10.57 9.67
CA ASN A 73 4.69 10.43 9.02
C ASN A 73 4.82 11.28 7.75
N THR A 74 3.75 11.96 7.33
CA THR A 74 3.69 12.77 6.11
C THR A 74 4.79 13.83 6.05
N TRP A 75 5.17 14.41 7.20
CA TRP A 75 6.24 15.42 7.27
C TRP A 75 7.61 14.90 6.80
N ARG A 76 7.89 13.59 6.97
CA ARG A 76 9.17 12.98 6.56
C ARG A 76 9.34 12.94 5.04
N PHE A 77 8.22 12.93 4.31
CA PHE A 77 8.19 12.79 2.85
C PHE A 77 7.92 14.10 2.13
N ILE A 78 7.13 15.01 2.72
CA ILE A 78 6.62 16.21 2.03
C ILE A 78 7.42 17.48 2.35
N LEU A 79 8.03 17.59 3.55
CA LEU A 79 8.71 18.82 3.93
C LEU A 79 10.11 18.92 3.31
N PRO A 80 10.39 19.95 2.48
CA PRO A 80 11.73 20.18 1.95
C PRO A 80 12.71 20.49 3.07
N LYS A 81 13.94 19.97 2.98
CA LYS A 81 15.08 20.17 3.92
C LYS A 81 14.94 19.57 5.33
N ILE A 82 13.73 19.41 5.86
CA ILE A 82 13.48 18.80 7.18
C ILE A 82 13.03 17.34 7.06
N GLY A 83 12.37 16.96 5.96
CA GLY A 83 11.91 15.60 5.72
C GLY A 83 13.08 14.65 5.43
N THR A 84 13.25 13.62 6.27
CA THR A 84 14.33 12.63 6.15
C THR A 84 14.30 11.87 4.82
N PHE A 85 13.12 11.76 4.21
CA PHE A 85 12.88 11.02 2.96
C PHE A 85 12.47 11.93 1.79
N TYR A 86 12.58 13.25 1.98
CA TYR A 86 12.21 14.21 0.94
C TYR A 86 13.19 14.15 -0.23
N GLY A 87 12.68 13.91 -1.43
CA GLY A 87 13.47 13.93 -2.68
C GLY A 87 14.33 12.69 -2.92
N ILE A 88 14.23 11.66 -2.09
CA ILE A 88 14.89 10.36 -2.31
C ILE A 88 14.11 9.55 -3.36
N ASN A 89 14.82 8.79 -4.21
CA ASN A 89 14.19 7.87 -5.14
C ASN A 89 13.45 6.75 -4.39
N PHE A 90 12.36 6.22 -4.96
CA PHE A 90 11.62 5.11 -4.35
C PHE A 90 12.48 3.87 -4.07
N LEU A 91 13.41 3.51 -4.96
CA LEU A 91 14.29 2.35 -4.76
C LEU A 91 15.21 2.55 -3.55
N ASP A 92 15.85 3.71 -3.47
CA ASP A 92 16.74 4.05 -2.36
C ASP A 92 15.96 4.17 -1.05
N LEU A 93 14.74 4.71 -1.10
CA LEU A 93 13.85 4.79 0.05
C LEU A 93 13.55 3.39 0.61
N PHE A 94 13.11 2.46 -0.24
CA PHE A 94 12.82 1.09 0.20
C PHE A 94 14.06 0.38 0.74
N LYS A 95 15.23 0.61 0.14
CA LYS A 95 16.49 0.11 0.66
C LYS A 95 16.81 0.64 2.06
N ILE A 96 16.72 1.95 2.26
CA ILE A 96 16.96 2.59 3.58
C ILE A 96 15.96 2.07 4.61
N LEU A 97 14.69 1.94 4.23
CA LEU A 97 13.63 1.44 5.10
C LEU A 97 13.87 -0.02 5.51
N HIS A 98 14.26 -0.87 4.56
CA HIS A 98 14.63 -2.25 4.82
C HIS A 98 15.85 -2.34 5.74
N GLU A 99 16.90 -1.55 5.49
CA GLU A 99 18.09 -1.50 6.35
C GLU A 99 17.78 -1.02 7.77
N GLN A 100 16.79 -0.13 7.94
CA GLN A 100 16.44 0.43 9.26
C GLN A 100 15.43 -0.42 10.06
N TYR A 101 14.46 -1.04 9.39
CA TYR A 101 13.33 -1.70 10.04
C TYR A 101 13.27 -3.22 9.80
N GLY A 102 14.03 -3.74 8.84
CA GLY A 102 14.13 -5.17 8.54
C GLY A 102 13.19 -5.63 7.42
N ASP A 103 12.93 -6.94 7.40
CA ASP A 103 12.19 -7.64 6.33
C ASP A 103 10.69 -7.32 6.34
N VAL A 104 10.13 -7.00 7.51
CA VAL A 104 8.72 -6.65 7.67
C VAL A 104 8.62 -5.32 8.39
N MET A 105 8.03 -4.32 7.75
CA MET A 105 7.84 -3.01 8.38
C MET A 105 6.47 -2.42 8.13
N ILE A 106 6.09 -1.46 8.96
CA ILE A 106 4.81 -0.76 8.85
C ILE A 106 4.95 0.74 8.65
N LEU A 107 4.28 1.24 7.62
CA LEU A 107 4.18 2.66 7.32
C LEU A 107 2.79 3.17 7.69
N LYS A 108 2.69 3.86 8.84
CA LYS A 108 1.45 4.48 9.34
C LYS A 108 1.45 5.99 9.13
N GLY A 109 0.29 6.64 9.20
CA GLY A 109 0.20 8.10 9.28
C GLY A 109 0.60 8.85 8.01
N MET A 110 0.43 8.23 6.85
CA MET A 110 0.39 8.93 5.56
C MET A 110 -0.98 9.59 5.39
N LEU A 111 -1.00 10.85 4.94
CA LEU A 111 -2.23 11.61 4.75
C LEU A 111 -3.21 10.85 3.83
N SER A 112 -4.43 10.63 4.32
CA SER A 112 -5.52 9.96 3.58
C SER A 112 -5.24 8.50 3.17
N ARG A 113 -4.24 7.84 3.77
CA ARG A 113 -3.89 6.44 3.47
C ARG A 113 -4.01 5.57 4.71
N LYS A 114 -4.50 4.34 4.51
CA LYS A 114 -4.46 3.29 5.53
C LYS A 114 -3.00 2.90 5.82
N PRO A 115 -2.71 2.36 7.01
CA PRO A 115 -1.42 1.71 7.30
C PRO A 115 -1.04 0.72 6.21
N MET A 116 0.21 0.76 5.77
CA MET A 116 0.76 -0.17 4.78
C MET A 116 1.83 -1.03 5.45
N VAL A 117 1.74 -2.35 5.27
CA VAL A 117 2.81 -3.29 5.63
C VAL A 117 3.65 -3.52 4.39
N LEU A 118 4.96 -3.41 4.55
CA LEU A 118 5.96 -3.68 3.52
C LEU A 118 6.68 -4.95 3.91
N LEU A 119 6.69 -5.91 2.99
CA LEU A 119 7.36 -7.20 3.11
C LEU A 119 8.49 -7.21 2.07
N PHE A 120 9.69 -7.57 2.49
CA PHE A 120 10.88 -7.63 1.64
C PHE A 120 11.35 -9.07 1.38
N ASP A 121 10.99 -10.02 2.25
CA ASP A 121 11.24 -11.44 1.99
C ASP A 121 10.16 -12.03 1.06
N VAL A 122 10.61 -12.86 0.13
CA VAL A 122 9.75 -13.56 -0.84
C VAL A 122 8.95 -14.66 -0.15
N ASN A 123 9.52 -15.32 0.87
CA ASN A 123 8.83 -16.40 1.60
C ASN A 123 7.57 -15.90 2.31
N ASP A 124 7.59 -14.65 2.78
CA ASP A 124 6.46 -14.05 3.46
C ASP A 124 5.29 -13.82 2.48
N PHE A 125 5.55 -13.50 1.20
CA PHE A 125 4.49 -13.23 0.23
C PHE A 125 3.52 -14.39 -0.01
N GLU A 126 3.95 -15.64 0.21
CA GLU A 126 3.10 -16.81 0.04
C GLU A 126 2.23 -17.10 1.27
N THR A 127 2.57 -16.49 2.42
CA THR A 127 1.94 -16.75 3.71
C THR A 127 0.88 -15.70 4.07
N VAL A 128 0.96 -14.48 3.51
CA VAL A 128 0.06 -13.35 3.83
C VAL A 128 -1.15 -13.24 2.92
#